data_AF-A0A0B0MYF3-F1
#
_entry.id   AF-A0A0B0MYF3-F1
#
_cell.length_a   1.000
_cell.length_b   1.000
_cell.length_c   1.000
_cell.angle_alpha   90.00
_cell.angle_beta   90.00
_cell.angle_gamma   90.00
#
_symmetry.space_group_name_H-M   'P 1'
#
loop_
_entity.id
_entity.type
_entity.pdbx_description
1 polymer ?
#
loop_
_entity_poly.entity_id
_entity_poly.type
_entity_poly.pdbx_seq_one_letter_code
_entity_poly.pdbx_strand_id
1 'polypeptide(L)'
;MTSEVGEIMKKLKDKKAEYEAIALSDRSSVNPTQYCGSSLQQYMPLGSQAQAEVQRLRDQIAQMLASTVEQIAQLKAEAASREVEVQRKYEEL
;
A
#
# COMPACT_ATOMS: atom_id res chain seq x y z
N MET A 1 25.23 -55.46 -41.11
CA MET A 1 24.86 -54.03 -41.24
C MET A 1 23.47 -53.69 -40.70
N THR A 2 22.55 -54.64 -40.47
CA THR A 2 21.18 -54.35 -39.94
C THR A 2 21.07 -54.25 -38.41
N SER A 3 22.04 -54.79 -37.65
CA SER A 3 22.03 -54.78 -36.18
C SER A 3 22.23 -53.38 -35.59
N GLU A 4 23.03 -52.56 -36.25
CA GLU A 4 23.41 -51.21 -35.77
C GLU A 4 22.23 -50.23 -35.85
N VAL A 5 21.42 -50.33 -36.90
CA VAL A 5 20.19 -49.54 -37.07
C VAL A 5 19.15 -49.88 -35.98
N GLY A 6 19.06 -51.16 -35.58
CA GLY A 6 18.16 -51.61 -34.52
C GLY A 6 18.56 -51.08 -33.13
N GLU A 7 19.86 -51.05 -32.82
CA GLU A 7 20.36 -50.48 -31.56
C GLU A 7 20.13 -48.97 -31.46
N ILE A 8 20.34 -48.24 -32.56
CA ILE A 8 20.09 -46.79 -32.61
C ILE A 8 18.61 -46.48 -32.36
N MET A 9 17.70 -47.24 -32.97
CA MET A 9 16.26 -47.06 -32.78
C MET A 9 15.83 -47.31 -31.33
N LYS A 10 16.44 -48.29 -30.66
CA LYS A 10 16.18 -48.59 -29.26
C LYS A 10 16.62 -47.44 -28.35
N LYS A 11 17.87 -46.96 -28.52
CA LYS A 11 18.40 -45.81 -27.76
C LYS A 11 17.56 -44.54 -27.94
N LEU A 12 17.01 -44.31 -29.13
CA LEU A 12 16.16 -43.15 -29.40
C LEU A 12 14.85 -43.19 -28.59
N LYS A 13 14.25 -44.38 -28.44
CA LYS A 13 13.01 -44.58 -27.66
C LYS A 13 13.26 -44.40 -26.17
N ASP A 14 14.37 -44.94 -25.66
CA ASP A 14 14.76 -44.80 -24.25
C ASP A 14 15.03 -43.33 -23.91
N LYS A 15 15.73 -42.59 -24.78
CA LYS A 15 16.00 -41.15 -24.61
C LYS A 15 14.73 -40.30 -24.59
N LYS A 16 13.74 -40.66 -25.41
CA LYS A 16 12.43 -39.99 -25.43
C LYS A 16 11.68 -40.19 -24.11
N ALA A 17 11.69 -41.41 -23.57
CA ALA A 17 11.06 -41.71 -22.28
C ALA A 17 11.73 -40.95 -21.11
N GLU A 18 13.06 -40.82 -21.12
CA GLU A 18 13.80 -40.00 -20.15
C GLU A 18 13.36 -38.52 -20.21
N TYR A 19 13.22 -37.96 -21.41
CA TYR A 19 12.85 -36.56 -21.59
C TYR A 19 11.39 -36.29 -21.15
N GLU A 20 10.47 -37.21 -21.43
CA GLU A 20 9.09 -37.13 -20.96
C GLU A 20 8.99 -37.26 -19.43
N ALA A 21 9.80 -38.13 -18.81
CA ALA A 21 9.85 -38.27 -17.35
C ALA A 21 10.37 -37.00 -16.65
N ILE A 22 11.36 -36.33 -17.24
CA ILE A 22 11.87 -35.04 -16.74
C ILE A 22 10.81 -33.95 -16.89
N ALA A 23 10.16 -33.86 -18.06
CA ALA A 23 9.10 -32.87 -18.32
C ALA A 23 7.89 -33.05 -17.39
N LEU A 24 7.52 -34.28 -17.06
CA LEU A 24 6.45 -34.59 -16.11
C LEU A 24 6.84 -34.25 -14.67
N SER A 25 8.11 -34.44 -14.30
CA SER A 25 8.61 -34.12 -12.95
C SER A 25 8.76 -32.60 -12.72
N ASP A 26 9.18 -31.86 -13.74
CA ASP A 26 9.32 -30.39 -13.66
C ASP A 26 7.98 -29.67 -13.52
N ARG A 27 6.90 -30.28 -14.04
CA ARG A 27 5.53 -29.77 -13.91
C ARG A 27 4.95 -29.86 -12.48
N SER A 28 5.66 -30.49 -11.54
CA SER A 28 5.14 -30.80 -10.20
C SER A 28 5.61 -29.88 -9.07
N SER A 29 6.48 -28.88 -9.30
CA SER A 29 7.19 -28.24 -8.16
C SER A 29 6.82 -26.80 -7.80
N VAL A 30 5.92 -26.10 -8.51
CA VAL A 30 5.52 -24.75 -8.09
C VAL A 30 4.04 -24.48 -8.31
N ASN A 31 3.23 -24.62 -7.26
CA ASN A 31 1.89 -24.04 -7.25
C ASN A 31 2.03 -22.52 -7.04
N PRO A 32 1.63 -21.66 -8.01
CA PRO A 32 1.70 -20.20 -7.86
C PRO A 32 0.84 -19.66 -6.71
N THR A 33 -0.12 -20.44 -6.22
CA THR A 33 -0.95 -20.14 -5.06
C THR A 33 -0.19 -20.13 -3.73
N GLN A 34 0.91 -20.87 -3.62
CA GLN A 34 1.65 -20.98 -2.36
C GLN A 34 2.59 -19.79 -2.12
N TYR A 35 3.03 -19.12 -3.18
CA TYR A 35 3.80 -17.88 -3.11
C TYR A 35 2.95 -16.67 -2.66
N CYS A 36 1.64 -16.75 -2.88
CA CYS A 36 0.71 -15.64 -2.69
C CYS A 36 0.07 -15.59 -1.28
N GLY A 37 0.11 -16.66 -0.49
CA GLY A 37 -0.52 -16.70 0.84
C GLY A 37 0.28 -15.95 1.92
N SER A 38 1.60 -16.12 1.94
CA SER A 38 2.45 -15.61 3.03
C SER A 38 2.89 -14.16 2.83
N SER A 39 3.10 -13.74 1.58
CA SER A 39 3.49 -12.37 1.22
C SER A 39 2.32 -11.39 1.31
N LEU A 40 1.10 -11.83 0.97
CA LEU A 40 -0.11 -11.02 1.14
C LEU A 40 -0.54 -10.88 2.59
N GLN A 41 -0.24 -11.86 3.46
CA GLN A 41 -0.53 -11.75 4.89
C GLN A 41 0.26 -10.65 5.61
N GLN A 42 1.38 -10.17 5.06
CA GLN A 42 2.07 -8.99 5.58
C GLN A 42 1.54 -7.67 4.99
N TYR A 43 0.97 -7.71 3.79
CA TYR A 43 0.37 -6.55 3.12
C TYR A 43 -1.05 -6.26 3.64
N MET A 44 -1.83 -7.29 3.98
CA MET A 44 -3.22 -7.17 4.42
C MET A 44 -3.40 -6.44 5.78
N PRO A 45 -2.57 -6.66 6.82
CA PRO A 45 -2.61 -5.90 8.07
C PRO A 45 -2.20 -4.44 7.88
N LEU A 46 -1.25 -4.18 6.96
CA LEU A 46 -0.76 -2.83 6.65
C LEU A 46 -1.87 -1.91 6.11
N GLY A 47 -2.86 -2.46 5.39
CA GLY A 47 -4.01 -1.68 4.90
C GLY A 47 -4.80 -1.03 6.04
N SER A 48 -5.03 -1.76 7.14
CA SER A 48 -5.73 -1.23 8.32
C SER A 48 -4.89 -0.23 9.11
N GLN A 49 -3.58 -0.46 9.22
CA GLN A 49 -2.67 0.45 9.91
C GLN A 49 -2.53 1.78 9.16
N ALA A 50 -2.29 1.74 7.85
CA ALA A 50 -2.18 2.93 7.03
C ALA A 50 -3.47 3.77 7.07
N GLN A 51 -4.63 3.12 7.07
CA GLN A 51 -5.91 3.81 7.21
C GLN A 51 -6.08 4.47 8.58
N ALA A 52 -5.67 3.82 9.67
CA ALA A 52 -5.71 4.38 11.01
C ALA A 52 -4.78 5.60 11.15
N GLU A 53 -3.57 5.55 10.58
CA GLU A 53 -2.64 6.68 10.57
C GLU A 53 -3.17 7.86 9.75
N VAL A 54 -3.78 7.61 8.58
CA VAL A 54 -4.45 8.64 7.79
C VAL A 54 -5.58 9.29 8.58
N GLN A 55 -6.39 8.51 9.29
CA GLN A 55 -7.48 9.07 10.09
C GLN A 55 -6.94 9.92 11.25
N ARG A 56 -5.91 9.45 11.95
CA ARG A 56 -5.25 10.21 13.02
C ARG A 56 -4.71 11.55 12.52
N LEU A 57 -4.09 11.57 11.35
CA LEU A 57 -3.58 12.80 10.74
C LEU A 57 -4.72 13.75 10.37
N ARG A 58 -5.84 13.24 9.84
CA ARG A 58 -7.04 14.05 9.56
C ARG A 58 -7.58 14.70 10.83
N ASP A 59 -7.66 13.95 11.91
CA ASP A 59 -8.17 14.46 13.20
C ASP A 59 -7.24 15.54 13.76
N GLN A 60 -5.92 15.37 13.66
CA GLN A 60 -4.94 16.38 14.05
C GLN A 60 -5.05 17.66 13.21
N ILE A 61 -5.21 17.54 11.89
CA ILE A 61 -5.40 18.69 10.99
C ILE A 61 -6.71 19.41 11.32
N ALA A 62 -7.78 18.67 11.57
CA ALA A 62 -9.07 19.25 11.94
C ALA A 62 -8.98 20.02 13.28
N GLN A 63 -8.31 19.46 14.28
CA GLN A 63 -8.10 20.13 15.57
C GLN A 63 -7.26 21.40 15.42
N MET A 64 -6.16 21.33 14.66
CA MET A 64 -5.32 22.50 14.40
C MET A 64 -6.12 23.60 13.68
N LEU A 65 -6.86 23.25 12.62
CA LEU A 65 -7.72 24.19 11.89
C LEU A 65 -8.76 24.83 12.80
N ALA A 66 -9.44 24.06 13.65
CA ALA A 66 -10.42 24.58 14.59
C ALA A 66 -9.79 25.61 15.54
N SER A 67 -8.62 25.30 16.11
CA SER A 67 -7.90 26.21 17.02
C SER A 67 -7.45 27.49 16.33
N THR A 68 -7.00 27.41 15.07
CA THR A 68 -6.58 28.58 14.30
C THR A 68 -7.77 29.48 13.96
N VAL A 69 -8.91 28.90 13.57
CA VAL A 69 -10.13 29.67 13.29
C VAL A 69 -10.62 30.38 14.55
N GLU A 70 -10.59 29.72 15.69
CA GLU A 70 -10.96 30.33 16.97
C GLU A 70 -10.05 31.49 17.34
N GLN A 71 -8.73 31.35 17.20
CA GLN A 71 -7.77 32.44 17.44
C GLN A 71 -7.99 33.63 16.51
N ILE A 72 -8.27 33.38 15.22
CA ILE A 72 -8.57 34.46 14.26
C ILE A 72 -9.85 35.20 14.67
N ALA A 73 -10.88 34.48 15.12
CA ALA A 73 -12.12 35.09 15.56
C ALA A 73 -11.91 35.96 16.81
N GLN A 74 -11.13 35.49 17.78
CA GLN A 74 -10.79 36.26 18.98
C GLN A 74 -10.02 37.55 18.64
N LEU A 75 -8.97 37.45 17.82
CA LEU A 75 -8.19 38.62 17.40
C LEU A 75 -9.04 39.64 16.64
N LYS A 76 -9.96 39.19 15.79
CA LYS A 76 -10.89 40.09 15.09
C LYS A 76 -11.86 40.80 16.05
N ALA A 77 -12.42 40.07 17.02
CA ALA A 77 -13.30 40.65 18.02
C ALA A 77 -12.56 41.66 18.91
N GLU A 78 -11.33 41.35 19.30
CA GLU A 78 -10.48 42.26 20.07
C GLU A 78 -10.11 43.51 19.28
N ALA A 79 -9.73 43.37 18.01
CA ALA A 79 -9.44 44.50 17.13
C ALA A 79 -10.66 45.42 16.97
N ALA A 80 -11.86 44.85 16.74
CA ALA A 80 -13.10 45.61 16.66
C ALA A 80 -13.44 46.32 17.98
N SER A 81 -13.24 45.66 19.13
CA SER A 81 -13.47 46.27 20.44
C SER A 81 -12.51 47.45 20.68
N ARG A 82 -11.23 47.31 20.32
CA ARG A 82 -10.22 48.37 20.44
C ARG A 82 -10.56 49.55 19.53
N GLU A 83 -11.03 49.31 18.30
CA GLU A 83 -11.44 50.35 17.36
C GLU A 83 -12.64 51.16 17.89
N VAL A 84 -13.66 50.47 18.45
CA VAL A 84 -14.82 51.13 19.07
C VAL A 84 -14.42 51.96 20.30
N GLU A 85 -13.51 51.47 21.13
CA GLU A 85 -13.03 52.22 22.30
C GLU A 85 -12.25 53.48 21.89
N VAL A 86 -11.39 53.37 20.87
CA VAL A 86 -10.65 54.51 20.31
C VAL A 86 -11.61 55.55 19.75
N GLN A 87 -12.64 55.13 19.01
CA GLN A 87 -13.63 56.03 18.43
C GLN A 87 -14.40 56.80 19.52
N ARG A 88 -14.85 56.11 20.58
CA ARG A 88 -15.53 56.75 21.72
C ARG A 88 -14.67 57.82 22.39
N LYS A 89 -13.37 57.55 22.60
CA LYS A 89 -12.43 58.52 23.18
C LYS A 89 -12.25 59.78 22.33
N TYR A 90 -12.36 59.67 21.00
CA TYR A 90 -12.31 60.82 20.10
C TYR A 90 -13.61 61.64 20.12
N GLU A 91 -14.77 61.01 20.31
CA GLU A 91 -16.07 61.70 20.38
C GLU A 91 -16.32 62.43 21.71
N GLU A 92 -15.58 62.07 22.77
CA GLU A 92 -15.63 62.74 24.08
C GLU A 92 -14.68 63.96 24.20
N LEU A 93 -13.90 64.28 23.16
CA LEU A 93 -13.04 65.48 23.06
C LEU A 93 -13.75 66.65 22.37
#